data_AF-A0A923QXF8-F1
#
_entry.id   AF-A0A923QXF8-F1
#
_cell.length_a   1.000
_cell.length_b   1.000
_cell.length_c   1.000
_cell.angle_alpha   90.00
_cell.angle_beta   90.00
_cell.angle_gamma   90.00
#
_symmetry.space_group_name_H-M   'P 1'
#
loop_
_entity.id
_entity.type
_entity.pdbx_description
1 polymer ?
#
loop_
_entity_poly.entity_id
_entity_poly.type
_entity_poly.pdbx_seq_one_letter_code
_entity_poly.pdbx_strand_id
1 'polypeptide(L)'
;EDKQTINRKSFIEYMVYGARYHFPADPGKPRMGIPTAHSAPIYSQKILSSFGVVWPWEDFKNGVLGCTIVPLYPKLPQACINDLSLYAIFAAFDLIRIGNDEEKILAIEVLEKQLLLKV
;
A
#
# COMPACT_ATOMS: atom_id res chain seq x y z
N GLU A 1 -19.09 12.78 -21.49
CA GLU A 1 -18.51 11.98 -20.39
C GLU A 1 -18.17 12.90 -19.25
N ASP A 2 -18.61 12.54 -18.05
CA ASP A 2 -18.24 13.26 -16.83
C ASP A 2 -16.77 12.95 -16.52
N LYS A 3 -15.87 13.90 -16.80
CA LYS A 3 -14.43 13.80 -16.52
C LYS A 3 -14.11 13.82 -15.01
N GLN A 4 -15.11 13.93 -14.14
CA GLN A 4 -14.92 14.01 -12.69
C GLN A 4 -14.98 12.65 -11.99
N THR A 5 -15.41 11.58 -12.66
CA THR A 5 -15.49 10.24 -12.06
C THR A 5 -14.37 9.32 -12.55
N ILE A 6 -13.70 8.66 -11.62
CA ILE A 6 -12.61 7.72 -11.92
C ILE A 6 -13.22 6.42 -12.46
N ASN A 7 -12.79 5.99 -13.65
CA ASN A 7 -13.03 4.62 -14.10
C ASN A 7 -12.20 3.65 -13.24
N ARG A 8 -12.86 3.06 -12.24
CA ARG A 8 -12.20 2.25 -11.22
C ARG A 8 -11.49 1.02 -11.78
N LYS A 9 -12.05 0.38 -12.83
CA LYS A 9 -11.43 -0.79 -13.45
C LYS A 9 -10.13 -0.43 -14.15
N SER A 10 -10.16 0.60 -15.00
CA SER A 10 -8.96 1.10 -15.68
C SER A 10 -7.92 1.64 -14.69
N PHE A 11 -8.36 2.22 -13.58
CA PHE A 11 -7.44 2.66 -12.53
C PHE A 11 -6.75 1.48 -11.82
N ILE A 12 -7.47 0.39 -11.53
CA ILE A 12 -6.87 -0.84 -10.99
C ILE A 12 -5.86 -1.40 -11.98
N GLU A 13 -6.22 -1.52 -13.26
CA GLU A 13 -5.31 -1.98 -14.32
C GLU A 13 -4.03 -1.13 -14.36
N TYR A 14 -4.16 0.20 -14.30
CA TYR A 14 -3.01 1.09 -14.19
C TYR A 14 -2.18 0.82 -12.93
N MET A 15 -2.79 0.61 -11.76
CA MET A 15 -2.03 0.30 -10.55
C MET A 15 -1.25 -0.99 -10.70
N VAL A 16 -1.84 -2.04 -11.26
CA VAL A 16 -1.20 -3.35 -11.44
C VAL A 16 0.01 -3.28 -12.36
N TYR A 17 -0.14 -2.65 -13.52
CA TYR A 17 0.89 -2.69 -14.57
C TYR A 17 1.77 -1.45 -14.61
N GLY A 18 1.27 -0.30 -14.17
CA GLY A 18 1.93 1.01 -14.27
C GLY A 18 2.59 1.50 -12.98
N ALA A 19 2.13 1.08 -11.80
CA ALA A 19 2.61 1.65 -10.53
C ALA A 19 4.12 1.50 -10.33
N ARG A 20 4.69 0.32 -10.63
CA ARG A 20 6.12 0.06 -10.47
C ARG A 20 7.03 0.93 -11.33
N TYR A 21 6.52 1.45 -12.44
CA TYR A 21 7.29 2.25 -13.39
C TYR A 21 7.16 3.75 -13.10
N HIS A 22 5.96 4.21 -12.75
CA HIS A 22 5.71 5.63 -12.46
C HIS A 22 6.06 6.00 -11.01
N PHE A 23 5.94 5.05 -10.09
CA PHE A 23 6.20 5.22 -8.67
C PHE A 23 7.16 4.13 -8.16
N PRO A 24 8.37 4.02 -8.72
CA PRO A 24 9.34 3.03 -8.29
C PRO A 24 9.64 3.23 -6.79
N ALA A 25 9.84 2.14 -6.08
CA ALA A 25 10.09 2.19 -4.66
C ALA A 25 10.99 1.05 -4.23
N ASP A 26 12.02 1.40 -3.47
CA ASP A 26 12.99 0.45 -2.94
C ASP A 26 12.99 0.52 -1.40
N PRO A 27 13.02 -0.63 -0.72
CA PRO A 27 13.18 -0.66 0.73
C PRO A 27 14.49 0.03 1.17
N GLY A 28 14.36 1.05 2.00
CA GLY A 28 15.45 1.80 2.60
C GLY A 28 15.84 1.30 3.99
N LYS A 29 16.66 2.11 4.68
CA LYS A 29 17.14 1.79 6.04
C LYS A 29 15.97 1.63 7.02
N PRO A 30 16.07 0.73 8.02
CA PRO A 30 15.01 0.58 9.02
C PRO A 30 14.77 1.85 9.82
N ARG A 31 13.49 2.23 9.99
CA ARG A 31 13.03 3.29 10.90
C ARG A 31 11.71 2.89 11.55
N MET A 32 11.30 3.66 12.56
CA MET A 32 9.95 3.56 13.12
C MET A 32 8.91 4.11 12.14
N GLY A 33 7.78 3.44 12.01
CA GLY A 33 6.75 3.86 11.09
C GLY A 33 5.47 3.02 11.10
N ILE A 34 4.58 3.34 10.17
CA ILE A 34 3.31 2.61 9.97
C ILE A 34 3.56 1.45 9.01
N PRO A 35 3.17 0.20 9.35
CA PRO A 35 3.32 -0.93 8.44
C PRO A 35 2.63 -0.70 7.09
N THR A 36 3.26 -1.12 6.01
CA THR A 36 2.68 -1.07 4.65
C THR A 36 3.14 -2.29 3.84
N ALA A 37 2.72 -2.40 2.57
CA ALA A 37 2.98 -3.54 1.71
C ALA A 37 2.62 -4.86 2.42
N HIS A 38 3.48 -5.88 2.37
CA HIS A 38 3.26 -7.18 2.99
C HIS A 38 3.19 -7.12 4.52
N SER A 39 3.70 -6.04 5.13
CA SER A 39 3.66 -5.84 6.58
C SER A 39 2.36 -5.21 7.06
N ALA A 40 1.50 -4.76 6.15
CA ALA A 40 0.19 -4.26 6.54
C ALA A 40 -0.64 -5.37 7.21
N PRO A 41 -1.35 -5.09 8.32
CA PRO A 41 -2.09 -6.10 9.07
C PRO A 41 -3.09 -6.91 8.24
N ILE A 42 -3.64 -6.32 7.17
CA ILE A 42 -4.55 -7.00 6.22
C ILE A 42 -3.92 -8.23 5.54
N TYR A 43 -2.60 -8.34 5.49
CA TYR A 43 -1.87 -9.47 4.90
C TYR A 43 -1.22 -10.41 5.92
N SER A 44 -1.28 -10.09 7.21
CA SER A 44 -0.56 -10.82 8.29
C SER A 44 -0.83 -12.33 8.35
N GLN A 45 -2.00 -12.80 7.89
CA GLN A 45 -2.34 -14.23 7.85
C GLN A 45 -1.99 -14.90 6.51
N LYS A 46 -1.70 -14.10 5.47
CA LYS A 46 -1.48 -14.58 4.11
C LYS A 46 0.00 -14.52 3.69
N ILE A 47 0.77 -13.60 4.27
CA ILE A 47 2.16 -13.36 3.91
C ILE A 47 3.04 -13.47 5.15
N LEU A 48 4.04 -14.36 5.09
CA LEU A 48 5.09 -14.44 6.09
C LEU A 48 6.35 -13.80 5.52
N SER A 49 6.88 -12.78 6.18
CA SER A 49 8.11 -12.10 5.74
C SER A 49 9.09 -11.95 6.89
N SER A 50 10.38 -12.12 6.59
CA SER A 50 11.47 -11.99 7.56
C SER A 50 11.76 -10.53 7.94
N PHE A 51 11.33 -9.56 7.12
CA PHE A 51 11.59 -8.14 7.33
C PHE A 51 10.32 -7.32 7.13
N GLY A 52 10.03 -6.43 8.08
CA GLY A 52 8.92 -5.49 7.99
C GLY A 52 9.19 -4.34 7.02
N VAL A 53 8.13 -3.77 6.44
CA VAL A 53 8.16 -2.56 5.61
C VAL A 53 7.21 -1.53 6.20
N VAL A 54 7.68 -0.29 6.30
CA VAL A 54 6.92 0.80 6.93
C VAL A 54 6.99 2.09 6.11
N TRP A 55 5.96 2.92 6.23
CA TRP A 55 6.09 4.35 5.96
C TRP A 55 6.76 5.02 7.16
N PRO A 56 7.91 5.71 6.98
CA PRO A 56 8.63 6.32 8.09
C PRO A 56 7.78 7.39 8.78
N TRP A 57 7.68 7.27 10.10
CA TRP A 57 7.06 8.28 10.97
C TRP A 57 7.59 8.11 12.39
N GLU A 58 8.63 8.88 12.73
CA GLU A 58 9.40 8.69 13.97
C GLU A 58 8.56 8.96 15.23
N ASP A 59 7.67 9.96 15.21
CA ASP A 59 6.85 10.33 16.37
C ASP A 59 5.51 9.56 16.47
N PHE A 60 5.31 8.52 15.63
CA PHE A 60 4.08 7.74 15.70
C PHE A 60 4.11 6.77 16.88
N LYS A 61 3.27 7.04 17.89
CA LYS A 61 3.22 6.30 19.16
C LYS A 61 3.10 4.77 19.01
N ASN A 62 2.40 4.32 17.97
CA ASN A 62 2.17 2.89 17.70
C ASN A 62 2.96 2.40 16.48
N GLY A 63 4.06 3.07 16.14
CA GLY A 63 4.93 2.66 15.05
C GLY A 63 5.66 1.36 15.35
N VAL A 64 6.07 0.66 14.29
CA VAL A 64 6.94 -0.51 14.36
C VAL A 64 8.23 -0.25 13.59
N LEU A 65 9.29 -0.98 13.93
CA LEU A 65 10.54 -0.94 13.19
C LEU A 65 10.42 -1.76 11.90
N GLY A 66 10.78 -1.17 10.77
CA GLY A 66 10.86 -1.88 9.49
C GLY A 66 11.63 -1.07 8.44
N CYS A 67 11.99 -1.73 7.34
CA CYS A 67 12.60 -1.08 6.18
C CYS A 67 11.65 -0.01 5.64
N THR A 68 12.16 1.19 5.40
CA THR A 68 11.30 2.30 4.99
C THR A 68 10.98 2.23 3.51
N ILE A 69 9.75 2.51 3.14
CA ILE A 69 9.38 2.85 1.77
C ILE A 69 8.87 4.29 1.72
N VAL A 70 9.24 5.03 0.68
CA VAL A 70 8.75 6.40 0.49
C VAL A 70 7.26 6.33 0.17
N PRO A 71 6.38 6.98 0.98
CA PRO A 71 4.96 7.05 0.66
C PRO A 71 4.75 7.88 -0.60
N LEU A 72 3.69 7.60 -1.36
CA LEU A 72 3.37 8.36 -2.58
C LEU A 72 3.14 9.85 -2.34
N TYR A 73 2.76 10.20 -1.11
CA TYR A 73 2.58 11.57 -0.67
C TYR A 73 3.03 11.70 0.79
N PRO A 74 3.74 12.77 1.20
CA PRO A 74 4.29 12.87 2.56
C PRO A 74 3.28 12.74 3.70
N LYS A 75 2.03 13.18 3.49
CA LYS A 75 0.96 13.07 4.50
C LYS A 75 0.09 11.83 4.36
N LEU A 76 0.41 10.94 3.42
CA LEU A 76 -0.32 9.69 3.22
C LEU A 76 -0.40 8.85 4.51
N PRO A 77 0.69 8.64 5.28
CA PRO A 77 0.60 7.82 6.49
C PRO A 77 -0.37 8.42 7.52
N GLN A 78 -0.41 9.75 7.63
CA GLN A 78 -1.33 10.48 8.51
C GLN A 78 -2.79 10.32 8.08
N ALA A 79 -3.07 10.40 6.78
CA ALA A 79 -4.42 10.21 6.25
C ALA A 79 -4.93 8.78 6.50
N CYS A 80 -4.05 7.78 6.36
CA CYS A 80 -4.38 6.36 6.55
C CYS A 80 -4.74 5.99 8.00
N ILE A 81 -4.33 6.76 9.02
CA ILE A 81 -4.71 6.47 10.42
C ILE A 81 -6.22 6.54 10.63
N ASN A 82 -6.88 7.49 9.96
CA ASN A 82 -8.31 7.76 10.17
C ASN A 82 -9.21 7.07 9.12
N ASP A 83 -8.62 6.43 8.10
CA ASP A 83 -9.35 5.77 7.03
C ASP A 83 -8.72 4.43 6.69
N LEU A 84 -9.32 3.36 7.22
CA LEU A 84 -8.88 1.98 6.98
C LEU A 84 -9.02 1.56 5.51
N SER A 85 -9.95 2.16 4.77
CA SER A 85 -10.11 1.87 3.34
C SER A 85 -8.98 2.47 2.54
N LEU A 86 -8.65 3.74 2.83
CA LEU A 86 -7.49 4.42 2.27
C LEU A 86 -6.21 3.64 2.59
N TYR A 87 -6.04 3.25 3.85
CA TYR A 87 -4.90 2.45 4.28
C TYR A 87 -4.78 1.15 3.50
N ALA A 88 -5.87 0.39 3.35
CA ALA A 88 -5.86 -0.87 2.61
C ALA A 88 -5.49 -0.67 1.13
N ILE A 89 -5.99 0.38 0.48
CA ILE A 89 -5.67 0.69 -0.92
C ILE A 89 -4.18 0.98 -1.08
N PHE A 90 -3.62 1.85 -0.23
CA PHE A 90 -2.21 2.24 -0.37
C PHE A 90 -1.23 1.17 0.12
N ALA A 91 -1.60 0.36 1.11
CA ALA A 91 -0.84 -0.83 1.46
C ALA A 91 -0.79 -1.83 0.30
N ALA A 92 -1.92 -2.06 -0.38
CA ALA A 92 -1.97 -2.91 -1.58
C ALA A 92 -1.16 -2.31 -2.73
N PHE A 93 -1.24 -1.00 -2.95
CA PHE A 93 -0.43 -0.31 -3.93
C PHE A 93 1.06 -0.52 -3.67
N ASP A 94 1.50 -0.39 -2.42
CA ASP A 94 2.89 -0.64 -2.03
C ASP A 94 3.31 -2.08 -2.23
N LEU A 95 2.42 -3.03 -1.95
CA LEU A 95 2.66 -4.44 -2.23
C LEU A 95 2.83 -4.69 -3.74
N ILE A 96 2.13 -3.95 -4.61
CA ILE A 96 2.36 -4.02 -6.06
C ILE A 96 3.71 -3.46 -6.46
N ARG A 97 4.16 -2.37 -5.81
CA ARG A 97 5.45 -1.72 -6.10
C ARG A 97 6.63 -2.64 -5.81
N ILE A 98 6.61 -3.35 -4.69
CA ILE A 98 7.80 -4.06 -4.15
C ILE A 98 7.65 -5.56 -4.02
N GLY A 99 6.43 -6.09 -4.06
CA GLY A 99 6.15 -7.50 -3.80
C GLY A 99 6.50 -8.42 -4.96
N ASN A 100 6.51 -9.71 -4.68
CA ASN A 100 6.63 -10.75 -5.70
C ASN A 100 5.28 -10.98 -6.41
N ASP A 101 5.24 -11.91 -7.37
CA ASP A 101 4.04 -12.13 -8.18
C ASP A 101 2.88 -12.77 -7.42
N GLU A 102 3.15 -13.59 -6.39
CA GLU A 102 2.12 -14.18 -5.52
C GLU A 102 1.49 -13.11 -4.62
N GLU A 103 2.32 -12.25 -4.03
CA GLU A 103 1.87 -11.15 -3.17
C GLU A 103 1.06 -10.11 -3.95
N LYS A 104 1.42 -9.86 -5.22
CA LYS A 104 0.66 -8.97 -6.10
C LYS A 104 -0.76 -9.46 -6.36
N ILE A 105 -0.97 -10.77 -6.48
CA ILE A 105 -2.32 -11.32 -6.64
C ILE A 105 -3.18 -10.95 -5.41
N LEU A 106 -2.63 -11.07 -4.20
CA LEU A 106 -3.31 -10.67 -2.97
C LEU A 106 -3.58 -9.15 -2.92
N ALA A 107 -2.66 -8.34 -3.44
CA ALA A 107 -2.85 -6.89 -3.55
C ALA A 107 -4.02 -6.54 -4.49
N ILE A 108 -4.11 -7.22 -5.63
CA ILE A 108 -5.20 -7.04 -6.61
C ILE A 108 -6.55 -7.35 -5.98
N GLU A 109 -6.68 -8.47 -5.26
CA GLU A 109 -7.91 -8.83 -4.53
C GLU A 109 -8.36 -7.70 -3.58
N VAL A 110 -7.41 -7.10 -2.87
CA VAL A 110 -7.70 -5.99 -1.95
C VAL A 110 -8.14 -4.74 -2.72
N LEU A 111 -7.46 -4.37 -3.80
CA LEU A 111 -7.82 -3.21 -4.62
C LEU A 111 -9.22 -3.37 -5.23
N GLU A 112 -9.53 -4.53 -5.79
CA GLU A 112 -10.84 -4.84 -6.33
C GLU A 112 -11.92 -4.75 -5.25
N LYS A 113 -11.67 -5.31 -4.06
CA LYS A 113 -12.60 -5.22 -2.94
C LYS A 113 -12.84 -3.78 -2.49
N GLN A 114 -11.79 -2.96 -2.39
CA GLN A 114 -11.92 -1.58 -1.90
C GLN A 114 -12.56 -0.65 -2.94
N LEU A 115 -12.29 -0.86 -4.22
CA LEU A 115 -12.69 0.05 -5.29
C LEU A 115 -13.92 -0.42 -6.05
N LEU A 116 -14.17 -1.71 -6.22
CA LEU A 116 -15.31 -2.19 -7.03
C LEU A 116 -16.53 -2.57 -6.19
N LEU A 117 -16.34 -3.09 -4.98
CA LEU A 117 -17.42 -3.65 -4.15
C LEU A 117 -18.08 -2.64 -3.20
N LYS A 118 -17.60 -1.40 -3.15
CA LYS A 118 -18.27 -0.30 -2.43
C LYS A 118 -19.26 0.41 -3.36
N VAL A 119 -20.53 0.05 -3.20
CA VAL A 119 -21.72 0.82 -3.59
C VAL A 119 -22.25 1.53 -2.34
#